data_AF-A0A9C9Q270-F1
#
_entry.id   AF-A0A9C9Q270-F1
#
_cell.length_a   1.000
_cell.length_b   1.000
_cell.length_c   1.000
_cell.angle_alpha   90.00
_cell.angle_beta   90.00
_cell.angle_gamma   90.00
#
_symmetry.space_group_name_H-M   'P 1'
#
loop_
_entity.id
_entity.type
_entity.pdbx_description
1 polymer ?
#
loop_
_entity_poly.entity_id
_entity_poly.type
_entity_poly.pdbx_seq_one_letter_code
_entity_poly.pdbx_strand_id
1 'polypeptide(L)'
;SAACDMRQIRDRFAGPYIANGGYDKARANAALAEGRADAVSFGVPFIANPDLVARLQLDAPLNGADADTFYGGDEKGYTDYPFLDEAE
;
A
#
# COMPACT_ATOMS: atom_id res chain seq x y z
N SER A 1 12.96 -11.12 18.97
CA SER A 1 12.56 -11.81 17.73
C SER A 1 13.56 -11.43 16.66
N ALA A 2 14.21 -12.39 15.99
CA ALA A 2 15.03 -12.06 14.83
C ALA A 2 14.07 -11.59 13.73
N ALA A 3 14.19 -10.34 13.29
CA ALA A 3 13.43 -9.85 12.15
C ALA A 3 13.68 -10.79 10.96
N CYS A 4 12.62 -11.24 10.31
CA CYS A 4 12.75 -12.04 9.10
C CYS A 4 13.42 -11.17 8.02
N ASP A 5 14.63 -11.53 7.59
CA ASP A 5 15.29 -10.85 6.47
C ASP A 5 14.61 -11.28 5.17
N MET A 6 13.75 -10.41 4.64
CA MET A 6 12.99 -10.67 3.42
C MET A 6 13.89 -10.97 2.21
N ARG A 7 15.16 -10.53 2.22
CA ARG A 7 16.12 -10.89 1.17
C ARG A 7 16.43 -12.39 1.17
N GLN A 8 16.51 -13.02 2.35
CA GLN A 8 16.76 -14.46 2.43
C GLN A 8 15.62 -15.30 1.85
N ILE A 9 14.39 -14.79 1.92
CA ILE A 9 13.22 -15.41 1.26
C ILE A 9 13.37 -15.24 -0.26
N ARG A 10 13.67 -14.03 -0.73
CA ARG A 10 13.87 -13.75 -2.15
C ARG A 10 14.99 -14.60 -2.77
N ASP A 11 16.12 -14.76 -2.07
CA ASP A 11 17.25 -15.58 -2.54
C ASP A 11 16.89 -17.07 -2.70
N ARG A 12 15.87 -17.55 -1.98
CA ARG A 12 15.44 -18.96 -1.97
C ARG A 12 14.22 -19.24 -2.82
N PHE A 13 13.47 -18.20 -3.18
CA PHE A 13 12.23 -18.32 -3.93
C PHE A 13 12.35 -17.61 -5.29
N ALA A 14 12.43 -18.42 -6.35
CA ALA A 14 12.58 -17.94 -7.72
C ALA A 14 11.26 -17.53 -8.40
N GLY A 15 10.12 -17.63 -7.70
CA GLY A 15 8.82 -17.21 -8.24
C GLY A 15 8.51 -15.73 -7.97
N PRO A 16 7.34 -15.25 -8.42
CA PRO A 16 6.89 -13.89 -8.17
C PRO A 16 6.76 -13.56 -6.68
N TYR A 17 7.44 -12.53 -6.21
CA TYR A 17 7.41 -12.07 -4.82
C TYR A 17 6.71 -10.71 -4.71
N ILE A 18 5.62 -10.68 -3.93
CA ILE A 18 4.87 -9.46 -3.61
C ILE A 18 5.25 -9.00 -2.21
N ALA A 19 5.93 -7.85 -2.10
CA ALA A 19 6.31 -7.27 -0.82
C ALA A 19 5.14 -6.52 -0.17
N ASN A 20 5.10 -6.53 1.17
CA ASN A 20 4.14 -5.82 2.00
C ASN A 20 4.82 -5.36 3.31
N GLY A 21 4.27 -4.33 3.97
CA GLY A 21 4.76 -3.89 5.28
C GLY A 21 5.04 -2.40 5.38
N GLY A 22 4.00 -1.57 5.20
CA GLY A 22 4.11 -0.12 5.37
C GLY A 22 4.97 0.56 4.30
N TYR A 23 4.87 0.11 3.05
CA TYR A 23 5.48 0.79 1.92
C TYR A 23 4.78 2.10 1.61
N ASP A 24 5.56 3.12 1.25
CA ASP A 24 5.13 4.30 0.52
C ASP A 24 5.59 4.20 -0.95
N LYS A 25 5.23 5.18 -1.80
CA LYS A 25 5.61 5.20 -3.22
C LYS A 25 7.12 5.06 -3.42
N ALA A 26 7.90 5.82 -2.67
CA ALA A 26 9.35 5.89 -2.84
C ALA A 26 10.02 4.55 -2.48
N ARG A 27 9.66 3.99 -1.33
CA ARG A 27 10.17 2.68 -0.88
C ARG A 27 9.72 1.55 -1.80
N ALA A 28 8.50 1.63 -2.34
CA ALA A 28 7.98 0.63 -3.27
C ALA A 28 8.78 0.64 -4.57
N ASN A 29 8.96 1.83 -5.16
CA ASN A 29 9.77 2.00 -6.37
C ASN A 29 11.22 1.55 -6.16
N ALA A 30 11.83 1.84 -5.01
CA ALA A 30 13.17 1.37 -4.69
C ALA A 30 13.24 -0.17 -4.61
N ALA A 31 12.28 -0.82 -3.96
CA ALA A 31 12.24 -2.28 -3.88
C ALA A 31 12.10 -2.95 -5.24
N LEU A 32 11.29 -2.37 -6.13
CA LEU A 32 11.13 -2.85 -7.51
C LEU A 32 12.41 -2.65 -8.32
N ALA A 33 13.00 -1.44 -8.27
CA ALA A 33 14.21 -1.11 -9.02
C ALA A 33 15.43 -1.95 -8.60
N GLU A 34 15.51 -2.32 -7.32
CA GLU A 34 16.59 -3.16 -6.78
C GLU A 34 16.32 -4.67 -6.95
N GLY A 35 15.21 -5.07 -7.58
CA GLY A 35 14.84 -6.49 -7.76
C GLY A 35 14.50 -7.22 -6.44
N ARG A 36 14.26 -6.46 -5.37
CA ARG A 36 13.87 -7.01 -4.05
C ARG A 36 12.43 -7.49 -4.02
N ALA A 37 11.59 -7.05 -4.96
CA ALA A 37 10.24 -7.53 -5.17
C ALA A 37 9.81 -7.39 -6.63
N ASP A 38 8.82 -8.19 -7.04
CA ASP A 38 8.21 -8.10 -8.37
C ASP A 38 6.93 -7.25 -8.34
N ALA A 39 6.29 -7.12 -7.17
CA ALA A 39 5.19 -6.20 -6.92
C ALA A 39 5.17 -5.76 -5.44
N VAL A 40 4.39 -4.72 -5.13
CA VAL A 40 4.18 -4.24 -3.76
C VAL A 40 2.67 -4.12 -3.51
N SER A 41 2.21 -4.64 -2.37
CA SER A 41 0.82 -4.47 -1.93
C SER A 41 0.70 -3.41 -0.85
N PHE A 42 -0.38 -2.65 -0.90
CA PHE A 42 -0.71 -1.60 0.06
C PHE A 42 -2.00 -1.98 0.79
N GLY A 43 -1.96 -1.92 2.13
CA GLY A 43 -3.13 -2.16 2.99
C GLY A 43 -3.81 -0.86 3.36
N VAL A 44 -3.42 -0.29 4.51
CA VAL A 44 -3.99 0.97 5.06
C VAL A 44 -4.14 2.10 4.04
N PRO A 45 -3.17 2.39 3.14
CA PRO A 45 -3.37 3.42 2.13
C PRO A 45 -4.56 3.15 1.20
N PHE A 46 -4.82 1.88 0.86
CA PHE A 46 -5.93 1.49 -0.01
C PHE A 46 -7.29 1.53 0.69
N ILE A 47 -7.33 1.38 2.03
CA ILE A 47 -8.58 1.55 2.79
C ILE A 47 -9.12 2.97 2.60
N ALA A 48 -8.25 3.97 2.72
CA ALA A 48 -8.65 5.37 2.67
C ALA A 48 -8.66 6.00 1.28
N ASN A 49 -8.07 5.34 0.28
CA ASN A 49 -7.88 5.89 -1.06
C ASN A 49 -8.38 4.87 -2.09
N PRO A 50 -9.67 4.92 -2.48
CA PRO A 50 -10.22 3.97 -3.45
C PRO A 50 -9.52 4.04 -4.82
N ASP A 51 -8.89 5.16 -5.11
CA ASP A 51 -8.12 5.51 -6.30
C ASP A 51 -6.60 5.61 -6.03
N LEU A 52 -6.09 4.90 -5.03
CA LEU A 52 -4.69 4.96 -4.60
C LEU A 52 -3.69 4.90 -5.77
N VAL A 53 -3.94 4.02 -6.76
CA VAL A 53 -3.04 3.88 -7.92
C VAL A 53 -2.91 5.19 -8.70
N ALA A 54 -4.01 5.88 -8.96
CA ALA A 54 -4.01 7.16 -9.68
C ALA A 54 -3.28 8.23 -8.86
N ARG A 55 -3.55 8.31 -7.55
CA ARG A 55 -2.87 9.25 -6.65
C ARG A 55 -1.36 9.01 -6.61
N LEU A 56 -0.93 7.75 -6.52
CA LEU A 56 0.49 7.38 -6.58
C LEU A 56 1.10 7.73 -7.95
N GLN A 57 0.38 7.55 -9.06
CA GLN A 57 0.90 7.93 -10.38
C GLN A 57 1.10 9.43 -10.54
N LEU A 58 0.16 10.23 -10.03
CA LEU A 58 0.15 11.70 -10.14
C LEU A 58 0.93 12.41 -9.04
N ASP A 59 1.47 11.68 -8.06
CA ASP A 59 2.01 12.26 -6.82
C ASP A 59 0.99 13.16 -6.09
N ALA A 60 -0.29 12.76 -6.15
CA ALA A 60 -1.39 13.47 -5.52
C ALA A 60 -1.44 13.21 -4.00
N PRO A 61 -2.05 14.11 -3.21
CA PRO A 61 -2.27 13.89 -1.78
C PRO A 61 -3.08 12.62 -1.52
N LEU A 62 -2.73 11.90 -0.46
CA LEU A 62 -3.48 10.75 0.02
C LEU A 62 -4.44 11.17 1.14
N ASN A 63 -5.64 10.62 1.13
CA ASN A 63 -6.55 10.67 2.27
C ASN A 63 -5.91 9.96 3.48
N GLY A 64 -6.13 10.53 4.66
CA GLY A 64 -5.75 9.90 5.92
C GLY A 64 -6.74 8.79 6.29
N ALA A 65 -6.23 7.63 6.70
CA ALA A 65 -7.08 6.54 7.18
C ALA A 65 -7.53 6.79 8.62
N ASP A 66 -8.81 6.55 8.89
CA ASP A 66 -9.39 6.47 10.23
C ASP A 66 -9.30 5.03 10.74
N ALA A 67 -8.42 4.79 11.71
CA ALA A 67 -8.20 3.44 12.26
C ALA A 67 -9.36 2.96 13.15
N ASP A 68 -10.16 3.88 13.70
CA ASP A 68 -11.28 3.55 14.58
C ASP A 68 -12.44 2.90 13.80
N THR A 69 -12.44 3.03 12.47
CA THR A 69 -13.47 2.49 11.57
C THR A 69 -13.01 1.26 10.78
N PHE A 70 -11.83 0.67 11.07
CA PHE A 70 -11.33 -0.47 10.28
C PHE A 70 -12.14 -1.76 10.44
N TYR A 71 -12.87 -1.92 11.53
CA TYR A 71 -13.56 -3.17 11.86
C TYR A 71 -15.00 -2.93 12.29
N GLY A 72 -15.94 -3.66 11.70
CA GLY A 72 -17.37 -3.49 11.96
C GLY A 72 -17.92 -2.22 11.29
N GLY A 73 -19.06 -1.73 11.78
CA GLY A 73 -19.73 -0.55 11.21
C GLY A 73 -20.48 -0.83 9.90
N ASP A 74 -20.82 0.25 9.21
CA ASP A 74 -21.54 0.27 7.94
C ASP A 74 -20.72 1.01 6.86
N GLU A 75 -21.22 2.10 6.27
CA GLU A 75 -20.54 2.84 5.20
C GLU A 75 -19.34 3.68 5.65
N LYS A 76 -19.37 4.17 6.90
CA LYS A 76 -18.38 5.11 7.42
C LYS A 76 -17.01 4.47 7.57
N GLY A 77 -16.01 5.03 6.92
CA GLY A 77 -14.65 4.52 6.86
C GLY A 77 -14.50 3.25 6.01
N TYR A 78 -15.49 2.96 5.14
CA TYR A 78 -15.47 1.81 4.24
C TYR A 78 -15.69 2.23 2.78
N THR A 79 -16.80 2.90 2.48
CA THR A 79 -17.16 3.32 1.11
C THR A 79 -17.30 4.83 0.95
N ASP A 80 -17.12 5.61 2.02
CA ASP A 80 -17.31 7.07 2.04
C ASP A 80 -16.00 7.87 1.95
N TYR A 81 -14.85 7.20 1.76
CA TYR A 81 -13.61 7.90 1.42
C TYR A 81 -13.70 8.49 0.01
N PRO A 82 -13.41 9.80 -0.17
CA PRO A 82 -13.60 10.48 -1.45
C PRO A 82 -12.54 10.08 -2.48
N PHE A 83 -12.94 10.05 -3.75
CA PHE A 83 -12.01 10.01 -4.89
C PHE A 83 -11.25 11.35 -5.02
N LEU A 84 -10.13 11.38 -5.76
CA LEU A 84 -9.33 12.59 -5.96
C LEU A 84 -10.17 13.73 -6.56
N ASP A 85 -11.01 13.42 -7.55
CA ASP A 85 -11.84 14.38 -8.28
C ASP A 85 -13.00 14.94 -7.42
N GLU A 86 -13.30 14.32 -6.27
CA GLU A 86 -14.35 14.75 -5.32
C GLU A 86 -13.76 15.52 -4.13
N ALA A 87 -12.43 15.50 -3.96
CA ALA A 87 -11.72 16.12 -2.86
C ALA A 87 -11.12 17.50 -3.21
N GLU A 88 -11.32 17.98 -4.45
CA GLU A 88 -10.98 19.35 -4.89
C GLU A 88 -11.99 20.41 -4.43
#